data_AF-A0A7C7VYD1-F1
#
_entry.id   AF-A0A7C7VYD1-F1
#
_cell.length_a   1.000
_cell.length_b   1.000
_cell.length_c   1.000
_cell.angle_alpha   90.00
_cell.angle_beta   90.00
_cell.angle_gamma   90.00
#
_symmetry.space_group_name_H-M   'P 1'
#
loop_
_entity.id
_entity.type
_entity.pdbx_description
1 polymer ?
#
loop_
_entity_poly.entity_id
_entity_poly.type
_entity_poly.pdbx_seq_one_letter_code
_entity_poly.pdbx_strand_id
1 'polypeptide(L)'
;MSIHTLIRKIPRALGWTRHSTYLMSAFVLTIGLIVYIWWPLAEEVLAYIDWNGPWWRYFDWLLVGIWLAMSLLIMAGADLRKDLWIVTVGLFGGLAIESWGTQTEIWWYYTAERPPLWIIPAWPIAALSIDRLVRLSNRFPIPKFPIYRLVYWIIFPVFYALMLSFVWPTLDKSFTVLTLILVALLILTPTDYRIAVLTFAAGAGLGYFLELWGTTRACWTYYTLQAPPLFAVLAHGMAAVAFWRAMLLLQRAWKKITTPRAPARPDKAQPNRPPRH
;
A
#
# COMPACT_ATOMS: atom_id res chain seq x y z
N MET A 1 7.93 35.59 -10.98
CA MET A 1 8.60 34.72 -9.97
C MET A 1 9.72 33.97 -10.69
N SER A 2 10.99 34.16 -10.29
CA SER A 2 12.16 33.61 -11.03
C SER A 2 12.22 32.08 -10.91
N ILE A 3 12.55 31.38 -12.01
CA ILE A 3 12.70 29.91 -12.10
C ILE A 3 13.59 29.37 -10.97
N HIS A 4 14.65 30.10 -10.59
CA HIS A 4 15.53 29.71 -9.47
C HIS A 4 14.85 29.69 -8.10
N THR A 5 13.88 30.58 -7.86
CA THR A 5 13.10 30.57 -6.60
C THR A 5 12.09 29.44 -6.54
N LEU A 6 11.59 28.98 -7.69
CA LEU A 6 10.71 27.82 -7.77
C LEU A 6 11.47 26.52 -7.50
N ILE A 7 12.65 26.35 -8.13
CA ILE A 7 13.53 25.18 -7.97
C ILE A 7 13.98 25.00 -6.51
N ARG A 8 14.20 26.07 -5.75
CA ARG A 8 14.57 25.97 -4.32
C ARG A 8 13.40 25.66 -3.38
N LYS A 9 12.15 25.96 -3.78
CA LYS A 9 10.96 25.74 -2.94
C LYS A 9 10.42 24.32 -3.07
N ILE A 10 10.54 23.69 -4.24
CA ILE A 10 10.02 22.34 -4.53
C ILE A 10 10.58 21.27 -3.57
N PRO A 11 11.91 21.15 -3.35
CA PRO A 11 12.46 20.13 -2.45
C PRO A 11 12.01 20.31 -1.00
N ARG A 12 11.85 21.57 -0.55
CA ARG A 12 11.36 21.86 0.80
C ARG A 12 9.88 21.51 0.95
N ALA A 13 9.06 21.79 -0.06
CA ALA A 13 7.64 21.45 -0.06
C ALA A 13 7.41 19.92 -0.05
N LEU A 14 8.26 19.17 -0.77
CA LEU A 14 8.24 17.70 -0.82
C LEU A 14 8.88 17.03 0.42
N GLY A 15 9.50 17.79 1.32
CA GLY A 15 10.23 17.25 2.45
C GLY A 15 11.41 16.38 2.03
N TRP A 16 12.15 16.81 1.00
CA TRP A 16 13.26 16.07 0.42
C TRP A 16 14.33 15.77 1.48
N THR A 17 14.73 14.50 1.61
CA THR A 17 15.73 14.04 2.57
C THR A 17 16.97 13.46 1.86
N ARG A 18 18.02 13.14 2.63
CA ARG A 18 19.15 12.36 2.10
C ARG A 18 18.69 11.01 1.57
N HIS A 19 17.73 10.36 2.24
CA HIS A 19 17.14 9.11 1.78
C HIS A 19 16.37 9.27 0.47
N SER A 20 15.68 10.40 0.25
CA SER A 20 15.05 10.70 -1.05
C SER A 20 16.08 10.72 -2.18
N THR A 21 17.28 11.24 -1.90
CA THR A 21 18.38 11.29 -2.87
C THR A 21 18.93 9.89 -3.17
N TYR A 22 19.09 9.04 -2.15
CA TYR A 22 19.50 7.64 -2.35
C TYR A 22 18.47 6.86 -3.16
N LEU A 23 17.18 7.00 -2.84
CA LEU A 23 16.10 6.34 -3.58
C LEU A 23 16.03 6.82 -5.03
N MET A 24 16.15 8.13 -5.27
CA MET A 24 16.18 8.68 -6.63
C MET A 24 17.40 8.16 -7.41
N SER A 25 18.58 8.13 -6.79
CA SER A 25 19.80 7.63 -7.45
C SER A 25 19.67 6.15 -7.80
N ALA A 26 19.18 5.34 -6.87
CA ALA A 26 18.92 3.92 -7.11
C ALA A 26 17.84 3.72 -8.20
N PHE A 27 16.77 4.52 -8.19
CA PHE A 27 15.71 4.46 -9.19
C PHE A 27 16.23 4.78 -10.60
N VAL A 28 16.99 5.86 -10.76
CA VAL A 28 17.58 6.24 -12.06
C VAL A 28 18.57 5.19 -12.53
N LEU A 29 19.40 4.65 -11.63
CA LEU A 29 20.32 3.55 -11.94
C LEU A 29 19.56 2.31 -12.42
N THR A 30 18.49 1.93 -11.72
CA THR A 30 17.64 0.79 -12.08
C THR A 30 16.96 1.00 -13.44
N ILE A 31 16.42 2.19 -13.72
CA ILE A 31 15.87 2.52 -15.05
C ILE A 31 16.95 2.35 -16.11
N GLY A 32 18.15 2.93 -15.89
CA GLY A 32 19.26 2.81 -16.83
C GLY A 32 19.65 1.36 -17.09
N LEU A 33 19.67 0.54 -16.03
CA LEU A 33 19.96 -0.89 -16.13
C LEU A 33 18.86 -1.65 -16.89
N ILE A 34 17.58 -1.36 -16.62
CA ILE A 34 16.46 -1.98 -17.34
C ILE A 34 16.52 -1.60 -18.82
N VAL A 35 16.68 -0.33 -19.15
CA VAL A 35 16.78 0.13 -20.54
C VAL A 35 17.96 -0.54 -21.24
N TYR A 36 19.11 -0.63 -20.58
CA TYR A 36 20.30 -1.27 -21.15
C TYR A 36 20.09 -2.77 -21.41
N ILE A 37 19.58 -3.51 -20.42
CA ILE A 37 19.38 -4.96 -20.53
C ILE A 37 18.30 -5.29 -21.56
N TRP A 38 17.20 -4.53 -21.56
CA TRP A 38 16.03 -4.81 -22.40
C TRP A 38 16.03 -4.03 -23.72
N TRP A 39 17.12 -3.33 -24.05
CA TRP A 39 17.22 -2.56 -25.28
C TRP A 39 16.88 -3.37 -26.55
N PRO A 40 17.38 -4.62 -26.74
CA PRO A 40 17.04 -5.38 -27.94
C PRO A 40 15.54 -5.67 -28.07
N LEU A 41 14.88 -6.01 -26.95
CA LEU A 41 13.43 -6.20 -26.95
C LEU A 41 12.69 -4.88 -27.21
N ALA A 42 13.20 -3.78 -26.67
CA ALA A 42 12.64 -2.46 -26.93
C ALA A 42 12.71 -2.12 -28.42
N GLU A 43 13.82 -2.40 -29.12
CA GLU A 43 13.93 -2.18 -30.57
C GLU A 43 12.86 -2.95 -31.35
N GLU A 44 12.63 -4.22 -31.02
CA GLU A 44 11.58 -5.03 -31.65
C GLU A 44 10.19 -4.43 -31.40
N VAL A 45 9.89 -4.02 -30.16
CA VAL A 45 8.60 -3.40 -29.81
C VAL A 45 8.41 -2.05 -30.51
N LEU A 46 9.46 -1.22 -30.57
CA LEU A 46 9.43 0.10 -31.18
C LEU A 46 9.31 0.02 -32.71
N ALA A 47 9.71 -1.09 -33.34
CA ALA A 47 9.54 -1.32 -34.77
C ALA A 47 8.06 -1.50 -35.19
N TYR A 48 7.17 -1.89 -34.26
CA TYR A 48 5.72 -1.98 -34.52
C TYR A 48 5.02 -0.63 -34.48
N ILE A 49 5.69 0.43 -34.02
CA ILE A 49 5.11 1.77 -33.91
C ILE A 49 5.22 2.47 -35.27
N ASP A 50 4.09 2.92 -35.80
CA ASP A 50 4.08 3.87 -36.91
C ASP A 50 4.50 5.26 -36.40
N TRP A 51 5.79 5.57 -36.57
CA TRP A 51 6.39 6.85 -36.18
C TRP A 51 5.95 8.03 -37.05
N ASN A 52 5.42 7.78 -38.25
CA ASN A 52 4.90 8.83 -39.12
C ASN A 52 3.42 9.15 -38.82
N GLY A 53 2.74 8.25 -38.11
CA GLY A 53 1.37 8.39 -37.66
C GLY A 53 1.23 8.93 -36.23
N PRO A 54 0.05 8.76 -35.60
CA PRO A 54 -0.21 9.20 -34.24
C PRO A 54 0.43 8.26 -33.20
N TRP A 55 1.77 8.19 -33.17
CA TRP A 55 2.57 7.31 -32.32
C TRP A 55 2.21 7.40 -30.82
N TRP A 56 1.73 8.56 -30.36
CA TRP A 56 1.32 8.77 -28.96
C TRP A 56 0.15 7.88 -28.54
N ARG A 57 -0.60 7.27 -29.48
CA ARG A 57 -1.66 6.30 -29.18
C ARG A 57 -1.12 4.94 -28.75
N TYR A 58 0.11 4.59 -29.12
CA TYR A 58 0.79 3.36 -28.71
C TYR A 58 1.34 3.48 -27.28
N PHE A 59 1.39 4.69 -26.73
CA PHE A 59 1.94 4.95 -25.41
C PHE A 59 0.88 4.82 -24.32
N ASP A 60 1.15 4.02 -23.28
CA ASP A 60 0.24 3.88 -22.15
C ASP A 60 0.39 5.04 -21.16
N TRP A 61 -0.26 6.17 -21.48
CA TRP A 61 -0.24 7.38 -20.66
C TRP A 61 -0.74 7.15 -19.23
N LEU A 62 -1.69 6.22 -19.04
CA LEU A 62 -2.22 5.91 -17.71
C LEU A 62 -1.15 5.23 -16.86
N LEU A 63 -0.47 4.22 -17.41
CA LEU A 63 0.61 3.53 -16.73
C LEU A 63 1.72 4.50 -16.35
N VAL A 64 2.16 5.35 -17.29
CA VAL A 64 3.22 6.32 -17.05
C VAL A 64 2.81 7.36 -16.01
N GLY A 65 1.57 7.83 -16.06
CA GLY A 65 1.03 8.76 -15.06
C GLY A 65 1.04 8.15 -13.64
N ILE A 66 0.58 6.91 -13.50
CA ILE A 66 0.57 6.18 -12.22
C ILE A 66 2.00 6.00 -11.70
N TRP A 67 2.92 5.50 -12.53
CA TRP A 67 4.31 5.28 -12.13
C TRP A 67 5.02 6.56 -11.76
N LEU A 68 4.82 7.63 -12.53
CA LEU A 68 5.39 8.93 -12.23
C LEU A 68 4.86 9.45 -10.89
N ALA A 69 3.55 9.41 -10.67
CA ALA A 69 2.93 9.85 -9.43
C ALA A 69 3.45 9.06 -8.22
N MET A 70 3.47 7.72 -8.31
CA MET A 70 3.97 6.84 -7.25
C MET A 70 5.46 7.07 -6.98
N SER A 71 6.28 7.24 -8.02
CA SER A 71 7.71 7.53 -7.89
C SER A 71 7.96 8.84 -7.15
N LEU A 72 7.21 9.90 -7.48
CA LEU A 72 7.29 11.18 -6.77
C LEU A 72 6.81 11.06 -5.32
N LEU A 73 5.74 10.30 -5.07
CA LEU A 73 5.22 10.07 -3.73
C LEU A 73 6.24 9.36 -2.84
N ILE A 74 6.79 8.21 -3.26
CA ILE A 74 7.71 7.43 -2.41
C ILE A 74 8.97 8.22 -2.04
N MET A 75 9.41 9.13 -2.91
CA MET A 75 10.55 10.02 -2.66
C MET A 75 10.20 11.15 -1.68
N ALA A 76 8.95 11.60 -1.63
CA ALA A 76 8.52 12.66 -0.73
C ALA A 76 8.65 12.22 0.74
N GLY A 77 9.43 12.96 1.53
CA GLY A 77 9.62 12.66 2.96
C GLY A 77 10.17 11.26 3.27
N ALA A 78 11.01 10.70 2.39
CA ALA A 78 11.53 9.33 2.51
C ALA A 78 12.33 9.10 3.80
N ASP A 79 12.10 7.95 4.42
CA ASP A 79 12.71 7.51 5.68
C ASP A 79 12.92 5.99 5.65
N LEU A 80 14.10 5.55 5.20
CA LEU A 80 14.40 4.12 4.96
C LEU A 80 14.09 3.22 6.15
N ARG A 81 14.27 3.71 7.39
CA ARG A 81 14.00 2.89 8.59
C ARG A 81 12.51 2.64 8.79
N LYS A 82 11.68 3.66 8.55
CA LYS A 82 10.21 3.51 8.64
C LYS A 82 9.67 2.79 7.40
N ASP A 83 10.20 3.14 6.24
CA ASP A 83 9.80 2.60 4.96
C ASP A 83 10.10 1.10 4.86
N LEU A 84 11.16 0.60 5.51
CA LEU A 84 11.45 -0.84 5.58
C LEU A 84 10.30 -1.66 6.19
N TRP A 85 9.61 -1.12 7.20
CA TRP A 85 8.44 -1.80 7.77
C TRP A 85 7.28 -1.84 6.79
N ILE A 86 7.07 -0.75 6.06
CA ILE A 86 6.00 -0.64 5.04
C ILE A 86 6.30 -1.59 3.88
N VAL A 87 7.55 -1.62 3.41
CA VAL A 87 8.01 -2.53 2.34
C VAL A 87 7.82 -3.98 2.75
N THR A 88 8.26 -4.35 3.96
CA THR A 88 8.11 -5.71 4.49
C THR A 88 6.64 -6.13 4.51
N VAL A 89 5.77 -5.31 5.11
CA VAL A 89 4.34 -5.65 5.21
C VAL A 89 3.67 -5.63 3.85
N GLY A 90 4.01 -4.69 2.97
CA GLY A 90 3.50 -4.63 1.60
C GLY A 90 3.89 -5.86 0.79
N LEU A 91 5.11 -6.37 0.96
CA LEU A 91 5.58 -7.57 0.27
C LEU A 91 4.79 -8.82 0.69
N PHE A 92 4.75 -9.10 1.99
CA PHE A 92 4.06 -10.30 2.50
C PHE A 92 2.54 -10.18 2.41
N GLY A 93 2.01 -8.98 2.61
CA GLY A 93 0.59 -8.69 2.46
C GLY A 93 0.15 -8.81 1.00
N GLY A 94 0.94 -8.30 0.06
CA GLY A 94 0.72 -8.46 -1.37
C GLY A 94 0.73 -9.92 -1.78
N LEU A 95 1.75 -10.68 -1.36
CA LEU A 95 1.80 -12.13 -1.59
C LEU A 95 0.53 -12.83 -1.07
N ALA A 96 0.05 -12.48 0.14
CA ALA A 96 -1.16 -13.07 0.71
C ALA A 96 -2.43 -12.72 -0.09
N ILE A 97 -2.56 -11.48 -0.56
CA ILE A 97 -3.71 -11.02 -1.36
C ILE A 97 -3.71 -11.68 -2.73
N GLU A 98 -2.56 -11.71 -3.42
CA GLU A 98 -2.44 -12.39 -4.71
C GLU A 98 -2.69 -13.88 -4.58
N SER A 99 -2.19 -14.50 -3.50
CA SER A 99 -2.46 -15.91 -3.20
C SER A 99 -3.94 -16.15 -2.96
N TRP A 100 -4.62 -15.27 -2.23
CA TRP A 100 -6.06 -15.38 -2.03
C TRP A 100 -6.79 -15.30 -3.37
N GLY A 101 -6.69 -14.19 -4.10
CA GLY A 101 -7.53 -13.98 -5.28
C GLY A 101 -7.33 -14.96 -6.41
N THR A 102 -6.07 -15.31 -6.70
CA THR A 102 -5.73 -16.19 -7.83
C THR A 102 -6.00 -17.65 -7.52
N GLN A 103 -5.82 -18.10 -6.26
CA GLN A 103 -6.14 -19.47 -5.85
C GLN A 103 -7.64 -19.71 -5.73
N THR A 104 -8.41 -18.67 -5.39
CA THR A 104 -9.88 -18.74 -5.36
C THR A 104 -10.53 -18.37 -6.69
N GLU A 105 -9.73 -18.06 -7.71
CA GLU A 105 -10.19 -17.69 -9.08
C GLU A 105 -11.14 -16.48 -9.12
N ILE A 106 -11.02 -15.57 -8.15
CA ILE A 106 -11.79 -14.32 -8.13
C ILE A 106 -11.22 -13.35 -9.18
N TRP A 107 -9.92 -13.43 -9.44
CA TRP A 107 -9.27 -12.84 -10.60
C TRP A 107 -8.14 -13.75 -11.11
N TRP A 108 -7.75 -13.53 -12.37
CA TRP A 108 -6.62 -14.20 -12.99
C TRP A 108 -5.79 -13.20 -13.80
N TYR A 109 -4.50 -13.50 -13.92
CA TYR A 109 -3.56 -12.72 -14.72
C TYR A 109 -3.37 -13.36 -16.09
N TYR A 110 -2.94 -12.56 -17.07
CA TYR A 110 -2.60 -13.06 -18.41
C TYR A 110 -1.46 -14.11 -18.40
N THR A 111 -0.63 -14.12 -17.35
CA THR A 111 0.45 -15.10 -17.17
C THR A 111 -0.02 -16.45 -16.61
N ALA A 112 -1.28 -16.55 -16.16
CA ALA A 112 -1.86 -17.71 -15.50
C ALA A 112 -1.13 -18.18 -14.21
N GLU A 113 -0.16 -17.42 -13.69
CA GLU A 113 0.56 -17.72 -12.44
C GLU A 113 -0.33 -17.52 -11.20
N ARG A 114 -0.12 -18.33 -10.15
CA ARG A 114 -0.92 -18.32 -8.90
C ARG A 114 -0.06 -18.60 -7.65
N PRO A 115 0.35 -17.60 -6.85
CA PRO A 115 0.29 -16.16 -7.14
C PRO A 115 1.33 -15.75 -8.19
N PRO A 116 1.06 -14.71 -9.00
CA PRO A 116 2.05 -14.15 -9.91
C PRO A 116 3.18 -13.46 -9.15
N LEU A 117 4.41 -13.96 -9.27
CA LEU A 117 5.53 -13.38 -8.53
C LEU A 117 5.94 -12.01 -9.10
N TRP A 118 5.67 -11.77 -10.38
CA TRP A 118 6.08 -10.56 -11.08
C TRP A 118 5.40 -9.28 -10.57
N ILE A 119 4.18 -9.37 -10.03
CA ILE A 119 3.45 -8.19 -9.52
C ILE A 119 3.70 -7.94 -8.03
N ILE A 120 4.23 -8.91 -7.29
CA ILE A 120 4.51 -8.78 -5.84
C ILE A 120 5.36 -7.53 -5.52
N PRO A 121 6.41 -7.18 -6.29
CA PRO A 121 7.18 -5.96 -6.05
C PRO A 121 6.38 -4.66 -6.15
N ALA A 122 5.24 -4.64 -6.86
CA ALA A 122 4.39 -3.45 -6.97
C ALA A 122 3.68 -3.11 -5.64
N TRP A 123 3.38 -4.12 -4.82
CA TRP A 123 2.68 -3.95 -3.54
C TRP A 123 3.43 -3.07 -2.53
N PRO A 124 4.74 -3.25 -2.29
CA PRO A 124 5.55 -2.30 -1.51
C PRO A 124 5.50 -0.85 -2.02
N ILE A 125 5.53 -0.64 -3.33
CA ILE A 125 5.51 0.71 -3.92
C ILE A 125 4.13 1.36 -3.72
N ALA A 126 3.05 0.59 -3.90
CA ALA A 126 1.70 1.04 -3.61
C ALA A 126 1.54 1.37 -2.11
N ALA A 127 1.99 0.50 -1.22
CA ALA A 127 1.91 0.70 0.23
C ALA A 127 2.66 1.97 0.68
N LEU A 128 3.87 2.21 0.15
CA LEU A 128 4.61 3.44 0.40
C LEU A 128 3.86 4.66 -0.13
N SER A 129 3.38 4.61 -1.37
CA SER A 129 2.63 5.72 -1.98
C SER A 129 1.39 6.09 -1.17
N ILE A 130 0.64 5.08 -0.70
CA ILE A 130 -0.53 5.27 0.15
C ILE A 130 -0.14 5.88 1.50
N ASP A 131 0.92 5.42 2.17
CA ASP A 131 1.42 6.06 3.40
C ASP A 131 1.73 7.55 3.18
N ARG A 132 2.31 7.92 2.04
CA ARG A 132 2.59 9.33 1.71
C ARG A 132 1.32 10.13 1.49
N LEU A 133 0.34 9.58 0.77
CA LEU A 133 -0.98 10.19 0.62
C LEU A 133 -1.67 10.39 1.98
N VAL A 134 -1.60 9.40 2.87
CA VAL A 134 -2.14 9.49 4.23
C VAL A 134 -1.44 10.58 5.02
N ARG A 135 -0.10 10.65 4.98
CA ARG A 135 0.67 11.72 5.67
C ARG A 135 0.31 13.11 5.16
N LEU A 136 0.13 13.27 3.85
CA LEU A 136 -0.32 14.53 3.26
C LEU A 136 -1.74 14.88 3.73
N SER A 137 -2.65 13.92 3.68
CA SER A 137 -4.05 14.09 4.10
C SER A 137 -4.18 14.38 5.59
N ASN A 138 -3.29 13.81 6.40
CA ASN A 138 -3.29 13.99 7.85
C ASN A 138 -2.86 15.41 8.29
N ARG A 139 -2.29 16.22 7.38
CA ARG A 139 -1.92 17.63 7.64
C ARG A 139 -3.14 18.55 7.68
N PHE A 140 -4.26 18.15 7.09
CA PHE A 140 -5.48 18.94 7.15
C PHE A 140 -6.08 18.96 8.55
N PRO A 141 -6.68 20.09 8.98
CA PRO A 141 -7.22 20.24 10.33
C PRO A 141 -8.32 19.22 10.63
N ILE A 142 -8.38 18.78 11.89
CA ILE A 142 -9.37 17.82 12.37
C ILE A 142 -10.70 18.55 12.60
N PRO A 143 -11.81 18.10 11.99
CA PRO A 143 -13.13 18.64 12.31
C PRO A 143 -13.46 18.45 13.80
N LYS A 144 -14.14 19.41 14.43
CA LYS A 144 -14.48 19.35 15.87
C LYS A 144 -15.43 18.21 16.25
N PHE A 145 -16.22 17.71 15.29
CA PHE A 145 -17.16 16.61 15.49
C PHE A 145 -16.50 15.25 15.19
N PRO A 146 -16.98 14.13 15.78
CA PRO A 146 -16.41 12.79 15.58
C PRO A 146 -16.76 12.19 14.20
N ILE A 147 -16.65 13.00 13.14
CA ILE A 147 -17.01 12.64 11.77
C ILE A 147 -16.29 11.39 11.30
N TYR A 148 -15.01 11.21 11.63
CA TYR A 148 -14.26 10.01 11.24
C TYR A 148 -14.79 8.74 11.87
N ARG A 149 -15.34 8.79 13.09
CA ARG A 149 -15.97 7.63 13.74
C ARG A 149 -17.28 7.27 13.04
N LEU A 150 -18.09 8.28 12.72
CA LEU A 150 -19.33 8.07 11.95
C LEU A 150 -19.03 7.49 10.57
N VAL A 151 -18.13 8.13 9.82
CA VAL A 151 -17.72 7.71 8.48
C VAL A 151 -17.13 6.30 8.51
N TYR A 152 -16.32 5.95 9.51
CA TYR A 152 -15.79 4.60 9.68
C TYR A 152 -16.92 3.56 9.79
N TRP A 153 -17.89 3.78 10.68
CA TRP A 153 -18.98 2.83 10.90
C TRP A 153 -20.00 2.78 9.77
N ILE A 154 -19.90 3.66 8.77
CA ILE A 154 -20.64 3.56 7.51
C ILE A 154 -19.79 2.80 6.48
N ILE A 155 -18.58 3.29 6.19
CA ILE A 155 -17.74 2.77 5.10
C ILE A 155 -17.39 1.30 5.31
N PHE A 156 -16.92 0.92 6.49
CA PHE A 156 -16.37 -0.42 6.69
C PHE A 156 -17.44 -1.52 6.69
N PRO A 157 -18.62 -1.36 7.34
CA PRO A 157 -19.71 -2.32 7.20
C PRO A 157 -20.26 -2.40 5.77
N VAL A 158 -20.38 -1.27 5.06
CA VAL A 158 -20.78 -1.26 3.64
C VAL A 158 -19.77 -2.01 2.79
N PHE A 159 -18.46 -1.76 3.00
CA PHE A 159 -17.40 -2.51 2.33
C PHE A 159 -17.50 -4.02 2.62
N TYR A 160 -17.74 -4.42 3.87
CA TYR A 160 -17.87 -5.83 4.23
C TYR A 160 -19.09 -6.49 3.56
N ALA A 161 -20.21 -5.79 3.47
CA ALA A 161 -21.39 -6.28 2.74
C ALA A 161 -21.10 -6.45 1.24
N LEU A 162 -20.40 -5.49 0.63
CA LEU A 162 -19.93 -5.61 -0.77
C LEU A 162 -18.97 -6.78 -0.93
N MET A 163 -18.06 -6.98 0.02
CA MET A 163 -17.14 -8.11 0.03
C MET A 163 -17.89 -9.44 0.06
N LEU A 164 -18.87 -9.60 0.95
CA LEU A 164 -19.67 -10.82 1.02
C LEU A 164 -20.37 -11.13 -0.31
N SER A 165 -20.94 -10.11 -0.96
CA SER A 165 -21.58 -10.28 -2.26
C SER A 165 -20.57 -10.66 -3.35
N PHE A 166 -19.39 -10.06 -3.35
CA PHE A 166 -18.35 -10.30 -4.36
C PHE A 166 -17.67 -11.66 -4.19
N VAL A 167 -17.43 -12.11 -2.96
CA VAL A 167 -16.73 -13.37 -2.70
C VAL A 167 -17.69 -14.56 -2.58
N TRP A 168 -19.01 -14.33 -2.69
CA TRP A 168 -20.06 -15.34 -2.56
C TRP A 168 -19.79 -16.63 -3.35
N PRO A 169 -19.30 -16.58 -4.61
CA PRO A 169 -19.03 -17.80 -5.39
C PRO A 169 -17.88 -18.66 -4.85
N THR A 170 -17.11 -18.16 -3.88
CA THR A 170 -15.88 -18.77 -3.37
C THR A 170 -15.92 -19.05 -1.87
N LEU A 171 -17.11 -19.04 -1.26
CA LEU A 171 -17.28 -19.28 0.17
C LEU A 171 -16.88 -20.70 0.61
N ASP A 172 -16.79 -21.64 -0.34
CA ASP A 172 -16.26 -22.99 -0.13
C ASP A 172 -14.72 -23.00 0.00
N LYS A 173 -14.03 -21.92 -0.37
CA LYS A 173 -12.57 -21.82 -0.31
C LYS A 173 -12.09 -21.33 1.05
N SER A 174 -11.14 -22.06 1.63
CA SER A 174 -10.55 -21.73 2.94
C SER A 174 -9.92 -20.33 2.99
N PHE A 175 -9.30 -19.89 1.90
CA PHE A 175 -8.69 -18.55 1.82
C PHE A 175 -9.74 -17.43 1.83
N THR A 176 -10.92 -17.63 1.22
CA THR A 176 -12.02 -16.67 1.29
C THR A 176 -12.59 -16.59 2.70
N VAL A 177 -12.82 -17.73 3.35
CA VAL A 177 -13.30 -17.75 4.75
C VAL A 177 -12.32 -17.06 5.69
N LEU A 178 -11.02 -17.36 5.57
CA LEU A 178 -9.98 -16.71 6.35
C LEU A 178 -9.96 -15.20 6.14
N THR A 179 -10.06 -14.75 4.87
CA THR A 179 -10.06 -13.32 4.54
C THR A 179 -11.29 -12.61 5.13
N LEU A 180 -12.47 -13.21 5.06
CA LEU A 180 -13.69 -12.66 5.68
C LEU A 180 -13.52 -12.49 7.20
N ILE A 181 -13.00 -13.51 7.88
CA ILE A 181 -12.74 -13.46 9.33
C ILE A 181 -11.73 -12.34 9.64
N LEU A 182 -10.62 -12.26 8.90
CA LEU A 182 -9.59 -11.25 9.13
C LEU A 182 -10.12 -9.83 8.91
N VAL A 183 -10.89 -9.60 7.84
CA VAL A 183 -11.50 -8.29 7.57
C VAL A 183 -12.52 -7.95 8.65
N ALA A 184 -13.38 -8.88 9.08
CA ALA A 184 -14.32 -8.66 10.17
C ALA A 184 -13.60 -8.26 11.47
N LEU A 185 -12.54 -8.98 11.85
CA LEU A 185 -11.72 -8.65 13.03
C LEU A 185 -11.08 -7.27 12.91
N LEU A 186 -10.56 -6.91 11.74
CA LEU A 186 -9.99 -5.58 11.50
C LEU A 186 -11.03 -4.48 11.68
N ILE A 187 -12.25 -4.67 11.17
CA ILE A 187 -13.36 -3.71 11.28
C ILE A 187 -13.80 -3.56 12.75
N LEU A 188 -13.93 -4.67 13.47
CA LEU A 188 -14.45 -4.69 14.85
C LEU A 188 -13.45 -4.24 15.90
N THR A 189 -12.16 -4.13 15.58
CA THR A 189 -11.12 -3.76 16.54
C THR A 189 -10.41 -2.45 16.18
N PRO A 190 -11.10 -1.31 15.99
CA PRO A 190 -10.49 -0.06 15.55
C PRO A 190 -9.43 0.45 16.54
N THR A 191 -8.29 0.94 16.02
CA THR A 191 -7.24 1.60 16.81
C THR A 191 -7.28 3.11 16.68
N ASP A 192 -7.51 3.62 15.47
CA ASP A 192 -7.63 5.04 15.17
C ASP A 192 -8.58 5.20 13.97
N TYR A 193 -9.77 5.76 14.22
CA TYR A 193 -10.81 5.94 13.20
C TYR A 193 -10.36 6.86 12.07
N ARG A 194 -9.63 7.93 12.39
CA ARG A 194 -9.20 8.93 11.39
C ARG A 194 -8.18 8.31 10.47
N ILE A 195 -7.13 7.70 11.02
CA ILE A 195 -6.09 7.09 10.20
C ILE A 195 -6.67 5.93 9.38
N ALA A 196 -7.59 5.13 9.93
CA ALA A 196 -8.25 4.07 9.18
C ALA A 196 -9.03 4.60 7.96
N VAL A 197 -9.85 5.65 8.14
CA VAL A 197 -10.62 6.27 7.06
C VAL A 197 -9.71 6.92 6.02
N LEU A 198 -8.69 7.66 6.45
CA LEU A 198 -7.72 8.28 5.52
C LEU A 198 -6.93 7.23 4.74
N THR A 199 -6.52 6.14 5.39
CA THR A 199 -5.81 5.02 4.75
C THR A 199 -6.70 4.31 3.76
N PHE A 200 -7.96 4.05 4.11
CA PHE A 200 -8.93 3.46 3.20
C PHE A 200 -9.15 4.35 1.98
N ALA A 201 -9.38 5.65 2.18
CA ALA A 201 -9.61 6.60 1.09
C ALA A 201 -8.38 6.74 0.18
N ALA A 202 -7.17 6.85 0.75
CA ALA A 202 -5.94 6.93 -0.02
C ALA A 202 -5.67 5.62 -0.80
N GLY A 203 -5.90 4.47 -0.18
CA GLY A 203 -5.76 3.16 -0.82
C GLY A 203 -6.78 2.95 -1.94
N ALA A 204 -8.05 3.28 -1.73
CA ALA A 204 -9.07 3.20 -2.77
C ALA A 204 -8.82 4.21 -3.90
N GLY A 205 -8.35 5.41 -3.58
CA GLY A 205 -8.00 6.44 -4.56
C GLY A 205 -6.86 5.99 -5.48
N LEU A 206 -5.77 5.45 -4.92
CA LEU A 206 -4.69 4.87 -5.73
C LEU A 206 -5.16 3.59 -6.46
N GLY A 207 -5.89 2.73 -5.76
CA GLY A 207 -6.45 1.49 -6.27
C GLY A 207 -7.36 1.68 -7.48
N TYR A 208 -8.13 2.78 -7.54
CA TYR A 208 -8.93 3.12 -8.71
C TYR A 208 -8.10 3.18 -9.99
N PHE A 209 -6.98 3.89 -9.96
CA PHE A 209 -6.11 4.04 -11.13
C PHE A 209 -5.38 2.73 -11.46
N LEU A 210 -4.94 1.99 -10.44
CA LEU A 210 -4.28 0.69 -10.62
C LEU A 210 -5.22 -0.34 -11.25
N GLU A 211 -6.44 -0.45 -10.73
CA GLU A 211 -7.47 -1.34 -11.27
C GLU A 211 -7.92 -0.92 -12.66
N LEU A 212 -8.14 0.38 -12.88
CA LEU A 212 -8.50 0.91 -14.19
C LEU A 212 -7.44 0.54 -15.22
N TRP A 213 -6.15 0.72 -14.89
CA TRP A 213 -5.07 0.32 -15.77
C TRP A 213 -5.06 -1.20 -15.99
N GLY A 214 -4.95 -2.00 -14.92
CA GLY A 214 -4.76 -3.45 -15.06
C GLY A 214 -5.91 -4.16 -15.77
N THR A 215 -7.15 -3.78 -15.48
CA THR A 215 -8.34 -4.40 -16.08
C THR A 215 -8.59 -3.94 -17.52
N THR A 216 -8.35 -2.66 -17.85
CA THR A 216 -8.53 -2.20 -19.24
C THR A 216 -7.43 -2.66 -20.19
N ARG A 217 -6.26 -3.07 -19.67
CA ARG A 217 -5.16 -3.67 -20.44
C ARG A 217 -5.14 -5.20 -20.36
N ALA A 218 -6.15 -5.81 -19.70
CA ALA A 218 -6.22 -7.24 -19.45
C ALA A 218 -4.95 -7.81 -18.78
N CYS A 219 -4.25 -7.00 -17.98
CA CYS A 219 -3.17 -7.49 -17.13
C CYS A 219 -3.72 -8.48 -16.10
N TRP A 220 -4.91 -8.18 -15.57
CA TRP A 220 -5.74 -9.13 -14.83
C TRP A 220 -7.21 -8.90 -15.15
N THR A 221 -8.00 -9.95 -14.96
CA THR A 221 -9.44 -9.95 -15.20
C THR A 221 -10.14 -10.57 -14.01
N TYR A 222 -11.19 -9.92 -13.53
CA TYR A 222 -12.06 -10.45 -12.49
C TYR A 222 -13.16 -11.31 -13.09
N TYR A 223 -13.67 -12.26 -12.30
CA TYR A 223 -14.81 -13.10 -12.72
C TYR A 223 -16.07 -12.28 -13.07
N THR A 224 -16.19 -11.05 -12.58
CA THR A 224 -17.29 -10.12 -12.90
C THR A 224 -17.13 -9.39 -14.24
N LEU A 225 -15.96 -9.49 -14.87
CA LEU A 225 -15.61 -8.82 -16.14
C LEU A 225 -15.70 -7.28 -16.11
N GLN A 226 -15.80 -6.66 -14.92
CA GLN A 226 -15.83 -5.21 -14.75
C GLN A 226 -14.43 -4.60 -14.89
N ALA A 227 -14.36 -3.35 -15.40
CA ALA A 227 -13.12 -2.62 -15.58
C ALA A 227 -13.24 -1.13 -15.19
N PRO A 228 -12.88 -0.72 -13.95
CA PRO A 228 -12.52 -1.56 -12.80
C PRO A 228 -13.77 -2.02 -12.01
N PRO A 229 -13.74 -3.19 -11.35
CA PRO A 229 -14.78 -3.56 -10.41
C PRO A 229 -14.75 -2.66 -9.18
N LEU A 230 -15.91 -2.15 -8.74
CA LEU A 230 -15.99 -1.27 -7.57
C LEU A 230 -15.43 -1.93 -6.30
N PHE A 231 -15.72 -3.22 -6.10
CA PHE A 231 -15.18 -3.97 -4.96
C PHE A 231 -13.65 -3.98 -4.97
N ALA A 232 -13.02 -4.26 -6.12
CA ALA A 232 -11.56 -4.33 -6.25
C ALA A 232 -10.91 -3.00 -5.88
N VAL A 233 -11.48 -1.88 -6.37
CA VAL A 233 -11.03 -0.52 -6.02
C VAL A 233 -11.09 -0.29 -4.51
N LEU A 234 -12.20 -0.63 -3.86
CA LEU A 234 -12.35 -0.46 -2.42
C LEU A 234 -11.49 -1.47 -1.62
N ALA A 235 -11.20 -2.63 -2.18
CA ALA A 235 -10.37 -3.66 -1.56
C ALA A 235 -8.92 -3.19 -1.42
N HIS A 236 -8.39 -2.37 -2.35
CA HIS A 236 -7.11 -1.67 -2.14
C HIS A 236 -7.12 -0.78 -0.90
N GLY A 237 -8.24 -0.08 -0.66
CA GLY A 237 -8.45 0.70 0.56
C GLY A 237 -8.38 -0.17 1.83
N MET A 238 -9.10 -1.29 1.84
CA MET A 238 -9.09 -2.21 2.98
C MET A 238 -7.72 -2.89 3.16
N ALA A 239 -7.05 -3.27 2.08
CA ALA A 239 -5.70 -3.83 2.09
C ALA A 239 -4.69 -2.86 2.72
N ALA A 240 -4.76 -1.58 2.36
CA ALA A 240 -3.94 -0.55 2.97
C ALA A 240 -4.17 -0.42 4.48
N VAL A 241 -5.43 -0.49 4.93
CA VAL A 241 -5.77 -0.50 6.36
C VAL A 241 -5.19 -1.73 7.05
N ALA A 242 -5.30 -2.91 6.42
CA ALA A 242 -4.72 -4.15 6.93
C ALA A 242 -3.19 -4.06 7.04
N PHE A 243 -2.51 -3.49 6.05
CA PHE A 243 -1.05 -3.30 6.07
C PHE A 243 -0.62 -2.36 7.19
N TRP A 244 -1.29 -1.22 7.32
CA TRP A 244 -1.02 -0.29 8.42
C TRP A 244 -1.18 -0.97 9.78
N ARG A 245 -2.25 -1.76 9.96
CA ARG A 245 -2.51 -2.52 11.18
C ARG A 245 -1.46 -3.58 11.46
N ALA A 246 -1.08 -4.35 10.45
CA ALA A 246 -0.02 -5.34 10.55
C ALA A 246 1.32 -4.70 10.91
N MET A 247 1.66 -3.55 10.32
CA MET A 247 2.85 -2.79 10.67
C MET A 247 2.87 -2.38 12.15
N LEU A 248 1.75 -1.88 12.70
CA LEU A 248 1.67 -1.52 14.11
C LEU A 248 1.90 -2.73 15.04
N LEU A 249 1.35 -3.90 14.67
CA LEU A 249 1.56 -5.13 15.42
C LEU A 249 3.02 -5.58 15.36
N LEU A 250 3.62 -5.56 14.16
CA LEU A 250 5.02 -5.95 13.94
C LEU A 250 5.97 -5.05 14.74
N GLN A 251 5.74 -3.73 14.74
CA GLN A 251 6.53 -2.78 15.52
C GLN A 251 6.38 -2.99 17.03
N ARG A 252 5.16 -3.29 17.52
CA ARG A 252 4.93 -3.61 18.93
C ARG A 252 5.63 -4.89 19.35
N ALA A 253 5.54 -5.95 18.53
CA ALA A 253 6.23 -7.21 18.76
C ALA A 253 7.75 -7.02 18.78
N TRP A 254 8.29 -6.30 17.79
CA TRP A 254 9.71 -5.98 17.71
C TRP A 254 10.21 -5.21 18.94
N LYS A 255 9.47 -4.19 19.38
CA LYS A 255 9.81 -3.43 20.60
C LYS A 255 9.83 -4.32 21.84
N LYS A 256 8.89 -5.25 21.97
CA LYS A 256 8.83 -6.20 23.10
C LYS A 256 10.04 -7.13 23.13
N ILE A 257 10.52 -7.57 21.96
CA ILE A 257 11.69 -8.46 21.83
C ILE A 257 13.00 -7.70 22.11
N THR A 258 13.10 -6.44 21.66
CA THR A 258 14.34 -5.65 21.72
C THR A 258 14.51 -4.86 23.01
N THR A 259 13.47 -4.66 23.82
CA THR A 259 13.59 -3.95 25.11
C THR A 259 14.18 -4.90 26.15
N PRO A 260 15.37 -4.63 26.71
CA PRO A 260 15.95 -5.46 27.77
C PRO A 260 14.98 -5.55 28.94
N ARG A 261 14.74 -6.76 29.45
CA ARG A 261 14.00 -6.95 30.70
C ARG A 261 14.77 -6.18 31.77
N ALA A 262 14.15 -5.18 32.39
CA ALA A 262 14.78 -4.47 33.49
C ALA A 262 15.27 -5.50 34.53
N PRO A 263 16.51 -5.40 35.04
CA PRO A 263 16.96 -6.29 36.09
C PRO A 263 15.97 -6.22 37.24
N ALA A 264 15.58 -7.39 37.76
CA ALA A 264 14.72 -7.46 38.94
C ALA A 264 15.31 -6.53 39.99
N ARG A 265 14.50 -5.57 40.48
CA ARG A 265 14.91 -4.70 41.57
C ARG A 265 15.37 -5.63 42.69
N PRO A 266 16.61 -5.54 43.19
CA PRO A 266 16.99 -6.31 44.36
C PRO A 266 16.00 -5.95 45.45
N ASP A 267 15.37 -6.98 46.04
CA ASP A 267 14.45 -6.82 47.16
C ASP A 267 15.12 -5.89 48.15
N LYS A 268 14.51 -4.71 48.36
CA LYS A 268 14.92 -3.84 49.44
C LYS A 268 14.71 -4.64 50.71
N ALA A 269 15.79 -5.13 51.30
CA ALA A 269 15.79 -5.73 52.62
C ALA A 269 14.94 -4.83 53.53
N GLN A 270 13.85 -5.40 54.06
CA GLN A 270 12.98 -4.70 54.99
C GLN A 270 13.84 -4.20 56.15
N PRO A 271 13.84 -2.90 56.45
CA PRO A 271 14.53 -2.41 57.64
C PRO A 271 13.83 -3.01 58.86
N ASN A 272 14.62 -3.71 59.68
CA ASN A 272 14.24 -4.30 60.95
C ASN A 272 13.20 -3.45 61.70
N ARG A 273 11.97 -3.96 61.85
CA ARG A 273 11.01 -3.41 62.81
C ARG A 273 11.52 -3.72 64.21
N PRO A 274 11.71 -2.73 65.10
CA PRO A 274 12.05 -3.00 66.48
C PRO A 274 10.88 -3.70 67.20
N PRO A 275 11.17 -4.51 68.25
CA PRO A 275 10.16 -5.21 69.01
C PRO A 275 9.25 -4.21 69.72
N ARG A 276 7.94 -4.45 69.66
CA ARG A 276 6.96 -3.73 70.47
C ARG A 276 7.05 -4.29 71.90
N HIS A 277 7.39 -3.41 72.84
CA HIS A 277 7.19 -3.62 74.27
C HIS A 277 5.71 -3.48 74.63
#